data_AF-A0A1C4U2S8-F1
#
_entry.id   AF-A0A1C4U2S8-F1
#
_cell.length_a   1.000
_cell.length_b   1.000
_cell.length_c   1.000
_cell.angle_alpha   90.00
_cell.angle_beta   90.00
_cell.angle_gamma   90.00
#
_symmetry.space_group_name_H-M   'P 1'
#
loop_
_entity.id
_entity.type
_entity.pdbx_description
1 polymer ?
#
loop_
_entity_poly.entity_id
_entity_poly.type
_entity_poly.pdbx_seq_one_letter_code
_entity_poly.pdbx_strand_id
1 'polypeptide(L)' 'MTLAAMRRIVQLLAPPVHRYVGRPADGPPPAPSGELVEEVRIRAGLGIVGDRYFGKQAHRDASVTVIA' A
#
# COMPACT_ATOMS: atom_id res chain seq x y z
N MET A 1 14.34 -4.19 -32.40
CA MET A 1 13.02 -4.03 -31.75
C MET A 1 13.08 -4.80 -30.44
N THR A 2 13.45 -4.13 -29.36
CA THR A 2 13.63 -4.78 -28.05
C THR A 2 12.25 -4.91 -27.41
N LEU A 3 11.79 -6.13 -27.13
CA LEU A 3 10.62 -6.34 -26.29
C LEU A 3 10.93 -5.73 -24.91
N ALA A 4 10.29 -4.63 -24.57
CA ALA A 4 10.28 -4.16 -23.19
C ALA A 4 9.69 -5.29 -22.34
N ALA A 5 10.39 -5.69 -21.27
CA ALA A 5 9.90 -6.71 -20.36
C ALA A 5 8.53 -6.28 -19.81
N MET A 6 7.49 -7.06 -20.08
CA MET A 6 6.14 -6.76 -19.60
C MET A 6 6.09 -6.90 -18.08
N ARG A 7 5.81 -5.79 -17.39
CA ARG A 7 5.60 -5.76 -15.94
C ARG A 7 4.11 -5.75 -15.67
N ARG A 8 3.69 -6.53 -14.67
CA ARG A 8 2.31 -6.56 -14.21
C ARG A 8 2.27 -6.25 -12.72
N ILE A 9 1.26 -5.48 -12.32
CA ILE A 9 0.87 -5.38 -10.93
C ILE A 9 0.15 -6.69 -10.61
N VAL A 10 0.65 -7.42 -9.60
CA VAL A 10 0.05 -8.69 -9.17
C VAL A 10 -0.87 -8.52 -7.97
N GLN A 11 -0.72 -7.42 -7.22
CA GLN A 11 -1.50 -7.17 -6.02
C GLN A 11 -1.55 -5.67 -5.71
N LEU A 12 -2.67 -5.23 -5.14
CA LEU A 12 -2.87 -3.87 -4.64
C LEU A 12 -3.26 -3.92 -3.16
N LEU A 13 -2.72 -2.98 -2.39
CA LEU A 13 -2.96 -2.84 -0.96
C LEU A 13 -3.40 -1.42 -0.62
N ALA A 14 -4.43 -1.29 0.23
CA ALA A 14 -4.86 -0.05 0.85
C ALA A 14 -5.19 -0.27 2.35
N PRO A 15 -4.20 -0.66 3.19
CA PRO A 15 -4.42 -1.00 4.58
C PRO A 15 -4.95 0.21 5.39
N PRO A 16 -6.15 0.12 5.97
CA PRO A 16 -6.72 1.22 6.76
C PRO A 16 -6.05 1.34 8.14
N VAL A 17 -5.32 0.32 8.59
CA VAL A 17 -4.72 0.23 9.93
C VAL A 17 -3.32 -0.37 9.90
N HIS A 18 -2.56 -0.14 10.98
CA HIS A 18 -1.29 -0.83 11.22
C HIS A 18 -1.54 -2.23 11.78
N ARG A 19 -0.98 -3.27 11.14
CA ARG A 19 -1.09 -4.66 11.59
C ARG A 19 0.18 -5.21 12.23
N TYR A 20 1.34 -4.76 11.78
CA TYR A 20 2.62 -5.24 12.30
C TYR A 20 3.10 -4.29 13.40
N VAL A 21 2.71 -4.59 14.63
CA VAL A 21 3.09 -3.85 15.85
C VAL A 21 3.76 -4.80 16.84
N GLY A 22 4.61 -4.29 17.73
CA GLY A 22 5.27 -5.12 18.73
C GLY A 22 6.44 -5.94 18.17
N ARG A 23 6.63 -7.16 18.68
CA ARG A 23 7.77 -8.01 18.30
C ARG A 23 7.44 -8.76 17.01
N PRO A 24 8.41 -8.96 16.09
CA PRO A 24 8.19 -9.72 14.87
C PRO A 24 7.62 -11.14 15.09
N ALA A 25 7.97 -11.79 16.20
CA ALA A 25 7.51 -13.13 16.54
C ALA A 25 6.01 -13.22 16.88
N ASP A 26 5.38 -12.11 17.25
CA ASP A 26 3.96 -12.09 17.65
C ASP A 26 3.04 -12.15 16.42
N GLY A 27 3.57 -11.83 15.23
CA GLY A 27 2.81 -11.78 13.99
C GLY A 27 1.75 -10.67 13.95
N PRO A 28 1.08 -10.48 12.81
CA PRO A 28 -0.02 -9.51 12.70
C PRO A 28 -1.34 -10.13 13.21
N PRO A 29 -2.29 -9.30 13.68
CA PRO A 29 -3.68 -9.74 13.80
C PRO A 29 -4.26 -10.07 12.41
N PRO A 30 -5.44 -10.71 12.33
CA PRO A 30 -6.13 -10.95 11.07
C PRO A 30 -6.25 -9.70 10.20
N ALA A 31 -6.26 -9.88 8.88
CA ALA A 31 -6.43 -8.76 7.94
C ALA A 31 -7.82 -8.14 8.10
N PRO A 32 -7.95 -6.82 8.24
CA PRO A 32 -9.24 -6.17 8.14
C PRO A 32 -9.78 -6.31 6.72
N SER A 33 -11.10 -6.29 6.60
CA SER A 33 -11.76 -6.17 5.30
C SER A 33 -11.27 -4.91 4.57
N GLY A 34 -10.99 -5.04 3.26
CA GLY A 34 -10.60 -3.90 2.43
C GLY A 34 -9.11 -3.58 2.42
N GLU A 35 -8.25 -4.37 3.07
CA GLU A 35 -6.80 -4.22 2.91
C GLU A 35 -6.32 -4.61 1.51
N LEU A 36 -6.80 -5.76 0.99
CA LEU A 36 -6.57 -6.19 -0.38
C LEU A 36 -7.72 -5.71 -1.25
N VAL A 37 -7.38 -5.02 -2.34
CA VAL A 37 -8.35 -4.38 -3.23
C VAL A 37 -8.02 -4.70 -4.68
N GLU A 38 -9.04 -4.65 -5.53
CA GLU A 38 -8.88 -4.83 -6.97
C GLU A 38 -8.53 -3.50 -7.69
N GLU A 39 -8.87 -2.37 -7.05
CA GLU A 39 -8.61 -1.03 -7.55
C GLU A 39 -8.13 -0.13 -6.41
N VAL A 40 -7.17 0.75 -6.69
CA VAL A 40 -6.78 1.86 -5.82
C VAL A 40 -7.01 3.19 -6.51
N ARG A 41 -7.43 4.21 -5.74
CA ARG A 41 -7.49 5.59 -6.21
C ARG A 41 -6.40 6.41 -5.54
N ILE A 42 -5.62 7.11 -6.35
CA ILE A 42 -4.51 7.94 -5.90
C ILE A 42 -4.90 9.41 -6.04
N ARG A 43 -4.65 10.21 -5.00
CA ARG A 43 -4.76 11.67 -5.04
C ARG A 43 -3.36 12.28 -4.92
N ALA A 44 -3.04 13.17 -5.86
CA ALA A 44 -1.74 13.85 -5.89
C ALA A 44 -1.48 14.56 -4.55
N GLY A 45 -0.28 14.35 -3.98
CA GLY A 45 0.13 14.89 -2.68
C GLY A 45 -0.55 14.29 -1.45
N LEU A 46 -1.54 13.40 -1.60
CA LEU A 46 -2.29 12.80 -0.48
C LEU A 46 -2.11 11.28 -0.37
N GLY A 47 -1.77 10.59 -1.46
CA GLY A 47 -1.59 9.13 -1.46
C GLY A 47 -2.83 8.34 -1.86
N ILE A 48 -2.91 7.07 -1.40
CA ILE A 48 -3.99 6.13 -1.73
C ILE A 48 -5.21 6.39 -0.85
N VAL A 49 -6.38 6.60 -1.45
CA VAL A 49 -7.64 6.77 -0.71
C VAL A 49 -7.96 5.51 0.09
N GLY A 50 -8.20 5.66 1.39
CA GLY A 50 -8.49 4.55 2.32
C GLY A 50 -7.27 3.95 3.00
N ASP A 51 -6.06 4.27 2.54
CA ASP A 51 -4.83 3.88 3.25
C ASP A 51 -4.66 4.69 4.54
N ARG A 52 -4.10 4.04 5.56
CA ARG A 52 -3.79 4.63 6.88
C ARG A 52 -3.00 5.94 6.84
N TYR A 53 -2.26 6.20 5.77
CA TYR A 53 -1.46 7.42 5.58
C TYR A 53 -2.08 8.43 4.59
N PHE A 54 -3.28 8.20 4.09
CA PHE A 54 -3.96 9.15 3.22
C PHE A 54 -4.05 10.54 3.86
N GLY A 55 -3.52 11.56 3.16
CA GLY A 55 -3.51 12.95 3.62
C GLY A 55 -2.64 13.21 4.85
N LYS A 56 -1.79 12.26 5.26
CA LYS A 56 -0.87 12.41 6.39
C LYS A 56 0.54 12.65 5.88
N GLN A 57 1.26 13.55 6.54
CA GLN A 57 2.68 13.80 6.29
C GLN A 57 3.57 12.72 6.94
N ALA A 58 3.25 11.45 6.72
CA ALA A 58 3.99 10.32 7.27
C ALA A 58 5.33 10.08 6.55
N HIS A 59 5.44 10.56 5.32
CA HIS A 59 6.61 10.45 4.47
C HIS A 59 6.88 11.81 3.83
N ARG A 60 8.15 12.21 3.73
CA ARG A 60 8.52 13.51 3.16
C ARG A 60 8.42 13.52 1.64
N ASP A 61 8.84 12.42 1.01
CA ASP A 61 9.09 12.37 -0.44
C ASP A 61 8.28 11.31 -1.18
N ALA A 62 7.44 10.52 -0.50
CA ALA A 62 6.71 9.42 -1.11
C ALA A 62 5.31 9.24 -0.51
N SER A 63 4.28 9.08 -1.35
CA SER A 63 2.91 8.79 -0.90
C SER A 63 2.41 7.41 -1.35
N VAL A 64 3.23 6.66 -2.09
CA VAL A 64 2.94 5.32 -2.63
C VAL A 64 4.23 4.50 -2.63
N THR A 65 4.15 3.24 -2.26
CA THR A 65 5.26 2.28 -2.31
C THR A 65 5.01 1.26 -3.42
N VAL A 66 6.01 0.99 -4.24
CA VAL A 66 6.01 -0.08 -5.25
C VAL A 66 7.08 -1.11 -4.85
N ILE A 67 6.70 -2.38 -4.86
CA ILE A 67 7.59 -3.51 -4.56
C ILE A 67 7.67 -4.37 -5.82
N ALA A 68 8.88 -4.67 -6.29
CA ALA A 68 9.14 -5.37 -7.55
C ALA A 68 10.41 -6.23 -7.46
#